data_AF-X1PKC9-F1
#
_entry.id   AF-X1PKC9-F1
#
_cell.length_a   1.000
_cell.length_b   1.000
_cell.length_c   1.000
_cell.angle_alpha   90.00
_cell.angle_beta   90.00
_cell.angle_gamma   90.00
#
_symmetry.space_group_name_H-M   'P 1'
#
loop_
_entity.id
_entity.type
_entity.pdbx_description
1 polymer ?
#
loop_
_entity_poly.entity_id
_entity_poly.type
_entity_poly.pdbx_seq_one_letter_code
_entity_poly.pdbx_strand_id
1 'polypeptide(L)'
;YGAAHPTHNIINVRYRKKTSTGWQTAEWVTEIFSIYGQYYVSIAMDSQDNVHLAWQGTGWGVNTGKYNIQYRKRTNSGWQTQEAITDESTSRYHPSIAIDSEDNVHLAWAYNGKYRKRTRGGWGIEETIGFTSPTDLSLALTRTDLLVVVAEETIGSVAHLYYSQRQSGSWTTPEAITSDTDDDYAPILLWAKYPVLKGMPSRGFNLAASHGRPESLITSHAGGFSMPVNERAQSTLTPKGGTTIAIRQL
;
A
#
# COMPACT_ATOMS: atom_id res chain seq x y z
N TYR A 1 18.53 25.93 -11.66
CA TYR A 1 19.60 24.94 -11.82
C TYR A 1 19.53 23.99 -10.65
N GLY A 2 18.89 22.82 -10.83
CA GLY A 2 18.80 21.81 -9.79
C GLY A 2 20.15 21.13 -9.63
N ALA A 3 20.72 21.17 -8.43
CA ALA A 3 21.98 20.50 -8.16
C ALA A 3 21.86 19.00 -8.54
N ALA A 4 22.81 18.52 -9.34
CA ALA A 4 22.96 17.09 -9.60
C ALA A 4 23.27 16.41 -8.26
N HIS A 5 22.50 15.35 -7.95
CA HIS A 5 22.69 14.57 -6.73
C HIS A 5 23.89 13.62 -6.93
N PRO A 6 24.82 13.48 -5.95
CA PRO A 6 26.04 12.71 -6.14
C PRO A 6 25.78 11.23 -6.45
N THR A 7 26.66 10.68 -7.29
CA THR A 7 26.65 9.36 -7.92
C THR A 7 26.84 8.19 -6.95
N HIS A 8 25.84 7.88 -6.13
CA HIS A 8 25.81 6.63 -5.38
C HIS A 8 24.56 5.83 -5.75
N ASN A 9 24.67 4.49 -5.79
CA ASN A 9 23.58 3.53 -6.04
C ASN A 9 22.54 3.51 -4.90
N ILE A 10 21.99 4.67 -4.54
CA ILE A 10 21.11 4.85 -3.39
C ILE A 10 19.68 5.05 -3.90
N ILE A 11 18.78 4.23 -3.38
CA ILE A 11 17.37 4.25 -3.77
C ILE A 11 16.69 5.43 -3.07
N ASN A 12 15.98 6.24 -3.86
CA ASN A 12 15.29 7.46 -3.44
C ASN A 12 13.86 7.48 -3.98
N VAL A 13 13.01 8.35 -3.41
CA VAL A 13 11.62 8.50 -3.86
C VAL A 13 11.46 9.73 -4.73
N ARG A 14 10.91 9.52 -5.93
CA ARG A 14 10.51 10.58 -6.86
C ARG A 14 9.03 10.46 -7.21
N TYR A 15 8.44 11.60 -7.54
CA TYR A 15 7.06 11.70 -7.99
C TYR A 15 7.00 12.37 -9.36
N ARG A 16 6.08 11.91 -10.21
CA ARG A 16 5.68 12.63 -11.42
C ARG A 16 4.21 12.37 -11.72
N LYS A 17 3.52 13.38 -12.26
CA LYS A 17 2.10 13.28 -12.65
C LYS A 17 1.99 13.20 -14.17
N LYS A 18 1.12 12.32 -14.68
CA LYS A 18 0.72 12.31 -16.09
C LYS A 18 -0.50 13.22 -16.28
N THR A 19 -0.42 14.14 -17.23
CA THR A 19 -1.52 15.01 -17.67
C THR A 19 -1.97 14.60 -19.08
N SER A 20 -2.96 15.31 -19.63
CA SER A 20 -3.37 15.14 -21.04
C SER A 20 -2.25 15.45 -22.04
N THR A 21 -1.25 16.25 -21.64
CA THR A 21 -0.14 16.68 -22.51
C THR A 21 1.16 15.90 -22.28
N GLY A 22 1.20 15.00 -21.30
CA GLY A 22 2.36 14.14 -21.04
C GLY A 22 2.73 14.01 -19.57
N TRP A 23 3.91 13.46 -19.30
CA TRP A 23 4.46 13.42 -17.95
C TRP A 23 5.04 14.78 -17.56
N GLN A 24 4.69 15.28 -16.38
CA GLN A 24 5.36 16.42 -15.77
C GLN A 24 6.79 16.06 -15.38
N THR A 25 7.62 17.08 -15.14
CA THR A 25 8.96 16.94 -14.57
C THR A 25 8.91 16.15 -13.27
N ALA A 26 9.86 15.24 -13.08
CA ALA A 26 9.97 14.49 -11.85
C ALA A 26 10.37 15.41 -10.69
N GLU A 27 9.67 15.27 -9.58
CA GLU A 27 9.90 15.97 -8.34
C GLU A 27 10.55 15.02 -7.32
N TRP A 28 11.39 15.59 -6.47
CA TRP A 28 11.97 14.87 -5.36
C TRP A 28 11.00 14.84 -4.18
N VAL A 29 10.72 13.64 -3.68
CA VAL A 29 9.94 13.46 -2.45
C VAL A 29 10.90 13.39 -1.26
N THR A 30 12.03 12.71 -1.43
CA THR A 30 13.10 12.63 -0.44
C THR A 30 14.23 13.58 -0.83
N GLU A 31 14.60 14.47 0.09
CA GLU A 31 15.64 15.49 -0.11
C GLU A 31 16.99 15.08 0.49
N ILE A 32 17.12 13.84 0.96
CA ILE A 32 18.32 13.39 1.65
C ILE A 32 19.45 13.13 0.63
N PHE A 33 20.49 13.94 0.74
CA PHE A 33 21.83 13.70 0.19
C PHE A 33 22.57 12.71 1.08
N SER A 34 22.27 11.42 1.02
CA SER A 34 22.98 10.48 1.91
C SER A 34 22.80 9.03 1.50
N ILE A 35 23.80 8.23 1.89
CA ILE A 35 23.94 6.76 1.94
C ILE A 35 22.70 5.95 2.43
N TYR A 36 21.59 6.60 2.72
CA TYR A 36 20.38 6.03 3.29
C TYR A 36 19.33 5.74 2.22
N GLY A 37 18.98 4.46 2.06
CA GLY A 37 18.03 4.00 1.05
C GLY A 37 16.57 4.16 1.46
N GLN A 38 15.72 4.43 0.46
CA GLN A 38 14.30 4.72 0.57
C GLN A 38 13.49 3.75 -0.28
N TYR A 39 12.54 3.03 0.32
CA TYR A 39 11.96 1.83 -0.29
C TYR A 39 10.45 1.74 -0.04
N TYR A 40 9.80 0.85 -0.80
CA TYR A 40 8.42 0.41 -0.62
C TYR A 40 7.45 1.57 -0.39
N VAL A 41 7.33 2.42 -1.40
CA VAL A 41 6.44 3.59 -1.40
C VAL A 41 5.00 3.13 -1.59
N SER A 42 4.11 3.66 -0.77
CA SER A 42 2.66 3.56 -0.91
C SER A 42 2.08 4.95 -1.18
N ILE A 43 1.05 5.02 -2.04
CA ILE A 43 0.47 6.26 -2.54
C ILE A 43 -1.05 6.23 -2.48
N ALA A 44 -1.65 7.33 -2.02
CA ALA A 44 -3.09 7.57 -2.11
C ALA A 44 -3.37 9.04 -2.47
N MET A 45 -4.60 9.34 -2.88
CA MET A 45 -5.03 10.70 -3.21
C MET A 45 -6.32 11.05 -2.47
N ASP A 46 -6.40 12.27 -1.95
CA ASP A 46 -7.59 12.78 -1.27
C ASP A 46 -8.57 13.43 -2.26
N SER A 47 -9.74 13.86 -1.76
CA SER A 47 -10.81 14.45 -2.58
C SER A 47 -10.43 15.78 -3.27
N GLN A 48 -9.32 16.38 -2.85
CA GLN A 48 -8.78 17.63 -3.39
C GLN A 48 -7.61 17.40 -4.35
N ASP A 49 -7.42 16.16 -4.81
CA ASP A 49 -6.29 15.72 -5.64
C ASP A 49 -4.91 15.93 -4.97
N ASN A 50 -4.86 16.06 -3.64
CA ASN A 50 -3.58 16.05 -2.95
C ASN A 50 -3.04 14.62 -2.93
N VAL A 51 -1.72 14.47 -3.08
CA VAL A 51 -1.06 13.16 -3.08
C VAL A 51 -0.48 12.90 -1.71
N HIS A 52 -0.73 11.71 -1.18
CA HIS A 52 -0.22 11.25 0.10
C HIS A 52 0.74 10.09 -0.16
N LEU A 53 1.97 10.20 0.35
CA LEU A 53 2.97 9.16 0.26
C LEU A 53 3.36 8.69 1.65
N ALA A 54 3.51 7.37 1.78
CA ALA A 54 4.22 6.75 2.89
C ALA A 54 5.31 5.84 2.32
N TRP A 55 6.44 5.72 3.01
CA TRP A 55 7.53 4.85 2.59
C TRP A 55 8.35 4.40 3.79
N GLN A 56 9.14 3.33 3.63
CA GLN A 56 10.13 2.94 4.64
C GLN A 56 11.51 3.47 4.23
N GLY A 57 12.34 3.81 5.21
CA GLY A 57 13.72 4.16 4.92
C GLY A 57 14.55 4.47 6.15
N THR A 58 15.85 4.66 5.91
CA THR A 58 16.83 5.04 6.93
C THR A 58 17.18 6.53 6.85
N GLY A 59 17.89 7.04 7.85
CA GLY A 59 18.47 8.39 7.83
C GLY A 59 17.71 9.47 8.61
N TRP A 60 16.74 9.10 9.43
CA TRP A 60 15.91 10.03 10.20
C TRP A 60 15.88 9.76 11.69
N GLY A 61 15.49 10.80 12.44
CA GLY A 61 15.27 10.71 13.87
C GLY A 61 16.54 10.38 14.63
N VAL A 62 16.39 9.69 15.75
CA VAL A 62 17.52 9.15 16.53
C VAL A 62 17.94 7.75 16.06
N ASN A 63 17.05 7.04 15.34
CA ASN A 63 17.31 5.68 14.85
C ASN A 63 17.71 5.67 13.36
N THR A 64 18.68 6.50 12.99
CA THR A 64 19.06 6.76 11.59
C THR A 64 19.52 5.51 10.82
N GLY A 65 19.99 4.46 11.50
CA GLY A 65 20.38 3.18 10.90
C GLY A 65 19.25 2.15 10.76
N LYS A 66 18.02 2.47 11.14
CA LYS A 66 16.87 1.57 11.13
C LYS A 66 15.81 2.02 10.14
N TYR A 67 15.18 1.06 9.46
CA TYR A 67 14.06 1.38 8.57
C TYR A 67 12.89 1.86 9.40
N ASN A 68 12.41 3.07 9.12
CA ASN A 68 11.27 3.67 9.79
C ASN A 68 10.27 4.19 8.76
N ILE A 69 9.00 4.30 9.15
CA ILE A 69 7.93 4.75 8.26
C ILE A 69 7.88 6.28 8.26
N GLN A 70 7.94 6.84 7.07
CA GLN A 70 7.85 8.28 6.81
C GLN A 70 6.60 8.58 5.99
N TYR A 71 6.15 9.82 6.08
CA TYR A 71 5.00 10.32 5.34
C TYR A 71 5.23 11.72 4.79
N ARG A 72 4.66 12.00 3.61
CA ARG A 72 4.64 13.36 3.03
C ARG A 72 3.39 13.56 2.19
N LYS A 73 2.80 14.76 2.30
CA LYS A 73 1.65 15.19 1.48
C LYS A 73 2.09 16.21 0.44
N ARG A 74 1.65 16.05 -0.80
CA ARG A 74 1.78 17.05 -1.86
C ARG A 74 0.45 17.74 -2.10
N THR A 75 0.47 19.06 -2.01
CA THR A 75 -0.66 19.93 -2.36
C THR A 75 -0.33 20.74 -3.60
N ASN A 76 -1.25 21.60 -4.06
CA ASN A 76 -0.95 22.55 -5.14
C ASN A 76 0.22 23.50 -4.83
N SER A 77 0.52 23.73 -3.55
CA SER A 77 1.67 24.55 -3.10
C SER A 77 3.00 23.78 -3.03
N GLY A 78 3.01 22.48 -3.34
CA GLY A 78 4.20 21.62 -3.28
C GLY A 78 4.13 20.56 -2.19
N TRP A 79 5.26 19.91 -1.93
CA TRP A 79 5.41 18.95 -0.84
C TRP A 79 5.44 19.65 0.51
N GLN A 80 4.58 19.21 1.43
CA GLN A 80 4.59 19.62 2.83
C GLN A 80 5.82 19.06 3.56
N THR A 81 6.05 19.47 4.80
CA THR A 81 7.11 18.90 5.65
C THR A 81 6.94 17.39 5.78
N GLN A 82 8.05 16.66 5.74
CA GLN A 82 8.06 15.22 6.00
C GLN A 82 7.70 14.95 7.47
N GLU A 83 6.83 13.98 7.69
CA GLU A 83 6.42 13.53 9.03
C GLU A 83 7.01 12.14 9.30
N ALA A 84 7.69 11.97 10.43
CA ALA A 84 8.13 10.65 10.89
C ALA A 84 6.97 9.94 11.59
N ILE A 85 6.47 8.86 11.00
CA ILE A 85 5.39 8.07 11.59
C ILE A 85 5.94 7.18 12.69
N THR A 86 7.11 6.62 12.46
CA THR A 86 7.89 5.88 13.45
C THR A 86 9.31 6.45 13.54
N ASP A 87 9.92 6.34 14.72
CA ASP A 87 11.34 6.54 14.96
C ASP A 87 11.77 5.55 16.04
N GLU A 88 11.89 4.29 15.64
CA GLU A 88 12.10 3.15 16.54
C GLU A 88 13.43 2.45 16.29
N SER A 89 13.97 1.84 17.34
CA SER A 89 15.23 1.09 17.30
C SER A 89 15.12 -0.28 16.61
N THR A 90 13.88 -0.70 16.32
CA THR A 90 13.56 -1.88 15.52
C THR A 90 12.92 -1.43 14.21
N SER A 91 13.35 -2.04 13.10
CA SER A 91 12.88 -1.66 11.79
C SER A 91 11.38 -1.88 11.58
N ARG A 92 10.78 -1.03 10.76
CA ARG A 92 9.37 -1.04 10.34
C ARG A 92 9.32 -1.05 8.82
N TYR A 93 8.43 -1.88 8.28
CA TYR A 93 8.48 -2.28 6.87
C TYR A 93 7.12 -2.23 6.19
N HIS A 94 7.15 -2.13 4.86
CA HIS A 94 6.03 -2.31 3.95
C HIS A 94 4.79 -1.49 4.36
N PRO A 95 4.88 -0.15 4.34
CA PRO A 95 3.73 0.69 4.65
C PRO A 95 2.66 0.57 3.57
N SER A 96 1.39 0.65 3.97
CA SER A 96 0.24 0.69 3.07
C SER A 96 -0.71 1.81 3.48
N ILE A 97 -1.07 2.67 2.52
CA ILE A 97 -1.85 3.89 2.75
C ILE A 97 -3.17 3.88 1.98
N ALA A 98 -4.24 4.32 2.64
CA ALA A 98 -5.56 4.54 2.05
C ALA A 98 -6.19 5.84 2.59
N ILE A 99 -7.18 6.40 1.88
CA ILE A 99 -7.86 7.65 2.29
C ILE A 99 -9.38 7.44 2.28
N ASP A 100 -10.05 7.81 3.39
CA ASP A 100 -11.50 7.65 3.57
C ASP A 100 -12.31 8.80 2.93
N SER A 101 -13.65 8.77 3.01
CA SER A 101 -14.51 9.79 2.35
C SER A 101 -14.43 11.16 3.00
N GLU A 102 -13.84 11.22 4.18
CA GLU A 102 -13.65 12.43 4.97
C GLU A 102 -12.21 12.96 4.82
N ASP A 103 -11.45 12.44 3.85
CA ASP A 103 -10.04 12.76 3.60
C ASP A 103 -9.10 12.43 4.78
N ASN A 104 -9.50 11.51 5.65
CA ASN A 104 -8.58 11.00 6.67
C ASN A 104 -7.63 9.98 6.06
N VAL A 105 -6.38 10.01 6.51
CA VAL A 105 -5.35 9.06 6.06
C VAL A 105 -5.35 7.85 6.97
N HIS A 106 -5.35 6.67 6.38
CA HIS A 106 -5.21 5.39 7.03
C HIS A 106 -3.86 4.81 6.63
N LEU A 107 -3.00 4.51 7.60
CA LEU A 107 -1.66 3.99 7.34
C LEU A 107 -1.42 2.75 8.20
N ALA A 108 -1.09 1.64 7.57
CA ALA A 108 -0.68 0.40 8.22
C ALA A 108 0.74 0.01 7.81
N TRP A 109 1.42 -0.81 8.61
CA TRP A 109 2.74 -1.34 8.27
C TRP A 109 2.98 -2.71 8.90
N ALA A 110 3.87 -3.49 8.26
CA ALA A 110 4.16 -4.88 8.56
C ALA A 110 5.07 -5.06 9.80
N TYR A 111 5.51 -6.30 10.04
CA TYR A 111 6.29 -6.83 11.18
C TYR A 111 5.57 -6.88 12.52
N ASN A 112 4.91 -5.80 12.93
CA ASN A 112 4.13 -5.76 14.17
C ASN A 112 2.65 -5.46 13.93
N GLY A 113 2.22 -5.47 12.66
CA GLY A 113 0.82 -5.36 12.25
C GLY A 113 0.16 -4.12 12.85
N LYS A 114 0.74 -2.95 12.60
CA LYS A 114 0.31 -1.69 13.24
C LYS A 114 -0.42 -0.78 12.28
N TYR A 115 -1.15 0.15 12.88
CA TYR A 115 -1.97 1.13 12.18
C TYR A 115 -1.96 2.49 12.88
N ARG A 116 -2.06 3.57 12.11
CA ARG A 116 -2.42 4.92 12.58
C ARG A 116 -3.40 5.61 11.63
N LYS A 117 -4.32 6.39 12.20
CA LYS A 117 -5.20 7.31 11.47
C LYS A 117 -4.64 8.73 11.54
N ARG A 118 -4.60 9.45 10.42
CA ARG A 118 -4.41 10.90 10.40
C ARG A 118 -5.73 11.58 10.13
N THR A 119 -6.08 12.56 10.95
CA THR A 119 -7.22 13.45 10.72
C THR A 119 -6.73 14.88 10.50
N ARG A 120 -7.64 15.86 10.45
CA ARG A 120 -7.30 17.28 10.50
C ARG A 120 -6.49 17.65 11.75
N GLY A 121 -6.68 16.94 12.86
CA GLY A 121 -5.95 17.14 14.12
C GLY A 121 -4.54 16.55 14.15
N GLY A 122 -4.09 15.88 13.08
CA GLY A 122 -2.81 15.18 13.02
C GLY A 122 -2.96 13.67 13.15
N TRP A 123 -1.84 12.99 13.41
CA TRP A 123 -1.82 11.54 13.64
C TRP A 123 -2.41 11.20 15.00
N GLY A 124 -3.33 10.24 14.99
CA GLY A 124 -3.86 9.61 16.21
C GLY A 124 -2.86 8.62 16.81
N ILE A 125 -3.32 7.92 17.84
CA ILE A 125 -2.55 6.89 18.52
C ILE A 125 -2.27 5.69 17.60
N GLU A 126 -1.20 4.98 17.92
CA GLU A 126 -0.89 3.69 17.29
C GLU A 126 -1.84 2.60 17.77
N GLU A 127 -2.40 1.85 16.84
CA GLU A 127 -3.24 0.67 17.09
C GLU A 127 -2.54 -0.60 16.61
N THR A 128 -2.88 -1.73 17.22
CA THR A 128 -2.45 -3.07 16.77
C THR A 128 -3.61 -3.74 16.05
N ILE A 129 -3.36 -4.25 14.83
CA ILE A 129 -4.38 -4.86 13.97
C ILE A 129 -4.70 -6.30 14.43
N GLY A 130 -3.76 -6.96 15.12
CA GLY A 130 -3.93 -8.28 15.71
C GLY A 130 -3.15 -9.39 15.01
N PHE A 131 -2.49 -9.09 13.89
CA PHE A 131 -1.49 -9.97 13.28
C PHE A 131 -0.32 -10.19 14.25
N THR A 132 0.21 -11.40 14.28
CA THR A 132 1.35 -11.79 15.13
C THR A 132 2.66 -11.20 14.61
N SER A 133 2.96 -11.41 13.32
CA SER A 133 4.21 -10.93 12.71
C SER A 133 4.09 -10.91 11.18
N PRO A 134 3.26 -10.03 10.62
CA PRO A 134 3.02 -10.03 9.19
C PRO A 134 4.29 -9.64 8.44
N THR A 135 4.71 -10.40 7.44
CA THR A 135 5.91 -10.11 6.63
C THR A 135 5.63 -9.06 5.56
N ASP A 136 4.39 -9.00 5.09
CA ASP A 136 3.86 -7.98 4.17
C ASP A 136 2.38 -7.70 4.49
N LEU A 137 1.89 -6.52 4.09
CA LEU A 137 0.48 -6.18 4.21
C LEU A 137 -0.02 -5.20 3.15
N SER A 138 -1.33 -5.25 2.92
CA SER A 138 -2.03 -4.30 2.07
C SER A 138 -3.31 -3.81 2.77
N LEU A 139 -3.47 -2.49 2.78
CA LEU A 139 -4.57 -1.77 3.38
C LEU A 139 -5.48 -1.21 2.29
N ALA A 140 -6.79 -1.40 2.45
CA ALA A 140 -7.77 -0.75 1.60
C ALA A 140 -9.03 -0.36 2.37
N LEU A 141 -9.78 0.57 1.80
CA LEU A 141 -11.06 1.03 2.34
C LEU A 141 -12.17 0.64 1.39
N THR A 142 -13.29 0.14 1.91
CA THR A 142 -14.45 -0.14 1.09
C THR A 142 -15.11 1.13 0.55
N ARG A 143 -16.13 0.99 -0.31
CA ARG A 143 -16.98 2.12 -0.76
C ARG A 143 -17.71 2.79 0.39
N THR A 144 -17.91 2.09 1.50
CA THR A 144 -18.52 2.60 2.72
C THR A 144 -17.48 2.87 3.81
N ASP A 145 -16.21 3.05 3.42
CA ASP A 145 -15.06 3.31 4.31
C ASP A 145 -14.81 2.26 5.40
N LEU A 146 -15.31 1.04 5.21
CA LEU A 146 -14.85 -0.10 6.01
C LEU A 146 -13.37 -0.37 5.69
N LEU A 147 -12.51 -0.26 6.69
CA LEU A 147 -11.08 -0.50 6.55
C LEU A 147 -10.78 -1.99 6.63
N VAL A 148 -10.03 -2.51 5.64
CA VAL A 148 -9.63 -3.91 5.55
C VAL A 148 -8.13 -3.97 5.34
N VAL A 149 -7.46 -4.85 6.07
CA VAL A 149 -6.06 -5.20 5.90
C VAL A 149 -5.98 -6.66 5.53
N VAL A 150 -5.23 -6.98 4.48
CA VAL A 150 -4.77 -8.35 4.21
C VAL A 150 -3.28 -8.40 4.50
N ALA A 151 -2.82 -9.46 5.14
CA ALA A 151 -1.43 -9.63 5.50
C ALA A 151 -0.96 -11.06 5.25
N GLU A 152 0.34 -11.19 5.02
CA GLU A 152 1.04 -12.48 4.92
C GLU A 152 1.58 -12.85 6.31
N GLU A 153 1.19 -14.00 6.84
CA GLU A 153 1.76 -14.55 8.07
C GLU A 153 2.29 -15.97 7.84
N THR A 154 3.49 -16.25 8.33
CA THR A 154 4.07 -17.59 8.26
C THR A 154 3.73 -18.40 9.51
N ILE A 155 3.09 -19.55 9.34
CA ILE A 155 2.85 -20.53 10.40
C ILE A 155 3.68 -21.78 10.12
N GLY A 156 4.64 -22.05 11.01
CA GLY A 156 5.62 -23.11 10.77
C GLY A 156 6.50 -22.75 9.58
N SER A 157 6.34 -23.46 8.47
CA SER A 157 7.09 -23.24 7.22
C SER A 157 6.23 -22.74 6.06
N VAL A 158 4.94 -22.48 6.28
CA VAL A 158 3.99 -22.11 5.22
C VAL A 158 3.49 -20.69 5.43
N ALA A 159 3.57 -19.87 4.39
CA ALA A 159 2.97 -18.55 4.37
C ALA A 159 1.48 -18.63 4.03
N HIS A 160 0.63 -18.00 4.84
CA HIS A 160 -0.81 -17.88 4.58
C HIS A 160 -1.23 -16.43 4.56
N LEU A 161 -2.33 -16.15 3.85
CA LEU A 161 -2.95 -14.84 3.84
C LEU A 161 -4.04 -14.75 4.89
N TYR A 162 -3.98 -13.70 5.69
CA TYR A 162 -4.98 -13.35 6.68
C TYR A 162 -5.63 -12.02 6.32
N TYR A 163 -6.86 -11.81 6.75
CA TYR A 163 -7.46 -10.49 6.77
C TYR A 163 -7.98 -10.08 8.15
N SER A 164 -7.97 -8.78 8.40
CA SER A 164 -8.65 -8.14 9.52
C SER A 164 -9.33 -6.88 9.02
N GLN A 165 -10.45 -6.51 9.65
CA GLN A 165 -11.21 -5.33 9.31
C GLN A 165 -11.48 -4.48 10.54
N ARG A 166 -11.55 -3.16 10.36
CA ARG A 166 -11.82 -2.23 11.45
C ARG A 166 -13.32 -1.96 11.53
N GLN A 167 -13.97 -2.48 12.57
CA GLN A 167 -15.40 -2.34 12.82
C GLN A 167 -15.65 -1.65 14.16
N SER A 168 -16.57 -0.69 14.21
CA SER A 168 -17.04 -0.06 15.46
C SER A 168 -15.92 0.46 16.39
N GLY A 169 -14.79 0.90 15.83
CA GLY A 169 -13.67 1.40 16.63
C GLY A 169 -12.54 0.40 16.90
N SER A 170 -12.68 -0.87 16.52
CA SER A 170 -11.71 -1.92 16.84
C SER A 170 -11.43 -2.84 15.64
N TRP A 171 -10.29 -3.53 15.67
CA TRP A 171 -9.93 -4.54 14.69
C TRP A 171 -10.58 -5.88 15.02
N THR A 172 -11.07 -6.59 14.00
CA THR A 172 -11.49 -7.98 14.17
C THR A 172 -10.27 -8.89 14.39
N THR A 173 -10.48 -10.03 15.03
CA THR A 173 -9.47 -11.09 15.04
C THR A 173 -9.10 -11.45 13.59
N PRO A 174 -7.80 -11.54 13.25
CA PRO A 174 -7.38 -11.96 11.92
C PRO A 174 -7.95 -13.34 11.55
N GLU A 175 -8.49 -13.46 10.35
CA GLU A 175 -9.04 -14.70 9.78
C GLU A 175 -8.24 -15.09 8.54
N ALA A 176 -7.90 -16.38 8.43
CA ALA A 176 -7.21 -16.91 7.26
C ALA A 176 -8.13 -16.89 6.03
N ILE A 177 -7.62 -16.37 4.91
CA ILE A 177 -8.31 -16.39 3.60
C ILE A 177 -7.85 -17.58 2.77
N THR A 178 -6.59 -17.99 2.93
CA THR A 178 -6.05 -19.19 2.29
C THR A 178 -5.96 -20.33 3.29
N SER A 179 -6.01 -21.57 2.80
CA SER A 179 -6.16 -22.76 3.66
C SER A 179 -5.45 -23.99 3.12
N ASP A 180 -4.63 -23.84 2.07
CA ASP A 180 -3.86 -24.95 1.51
C ASP A 180 -2.47 -25.02 2.15
N THR A 181 -1.70 -26.01 1.72
CA THR A 181 -0.34 -26.26 2.24
C THR A 181 0.74 -25.52 1.46
N ASP A 182 0.34 -24.74 0.46
CA ASP A 182 1.27 -24.03 -0.40
C ASP A 182 1.57 -22.66 0.19
N ASP A 183 2.71 -22.09 -0.20
CA ASP A 183 3.06 -20.75 0.24
C ASP A 183 2.29 -19.70 -0.57
N ASP A 184 1.50 -18.89 0.14
CA ASP A 184 0.80 -17.73 -0.41
C ASP A 184 1.53 -16.44 -0.05
N TYR A 185 1.84 -15.63 -1.08
CA TYR A 185 2.61 -14.40 -0.94
C TYR A 185 1.93 -13.20 -1.60
N ALA A 186 2.48 -12.03 -1.31
CA ALA A 186 2.15 -10.75 -1.95
C ALA A 186 0.67 -10.39 -1.78
N PRO A 187 0.22 -10.16 -0.52
CA PRO A 187 -1.14 -9.71 -0.25
C PRO A 187 -1.37 -8.36 -0.94
N ILE A 188 -2.24 -8.31 -1.95
CA ILE A 188 -2.57 -7.06 -2.62
C ILE A 188 -4.07 -6.86 -2.60
N LEU A 189 -4.51 -5.83 -1.88
CA LEU A 189 -5.82 -5.25 -2.03
C LEU A 189 -5.76 -4.17 -3.10
N LEU A 190 -6.55 -4.34 -4.16
CA LEU A 190 -6.83 -3.24 -5.08
C LEU A 190 -8.25 -2.75 -4.81
N TRP A 191 -8.37 -1.58 -4.18
CA TRP A 191 -9.66 -0.92 -4.03
C TRP A 191 -9.81 0.27 -4.96
N ALA A 192 -10.92 0.28 -5.72
CA ALA A 192 -11.34 1.41 -6.54
C ALA A 192 -12.37 2.26 -5.78
N LYS A 193 -11.86 3.15 -4.93
CA LYS A 193 -12.50 4.42 -4.60
C LYS A 193 -11.59 5.45 -5.23
N TYR A 194 -11.78 5.64 -6.53
CA TYR A 194 -11.31 6.89 -7.10
C TYR A 194 -12.09 7.98 -6.33
N PRO A 195 -11.46 9.03 -5.75
CA PRO A 195 -12.18 10.30 -5.71
C PRO A 195 -12.69 10.50 -7.13
N VAL A 196 -13.90 11.01 -7.34
CA VAL A 196 -14.43 11.20 -8.70
C VAL A 196 -13.44 12.07 -9.48
N LEU A 197 -12.47 11.43 -10.14
CA LEU A 197 -11.58 12.05 -11.10
C LEU A 197 -12.53 12.43 -12.19
N LYS A 198 -12.74 13.73 -12.34
CA LYS A 198 -13.74 14.33 -13.21
C LYS A 198 -13.82 13.54 -14.53
N GLY A 199 -14.87 12.72 -14.70
CA GLY A 199 -15.10 11.92 -15.92
C GLY A 199 -14.78 10.41 -15.88
N MET A 200 -14.45 9.76 -14.75
CA MET A 200 -14.26 8.30 -14.70
C MET A 200 -15.36 7.57 -13.89
N PRO A 201 -16.03 6.54 -14.45
CA PRO A 201 -16.99 5.73 -13.71
C PRO A 201 -16.30 4.73 -12.76
N SER A 202 -16.88 4.51 -11.58
CA SER A 202 -16.35 3.62 -10.53
C SER A 202 -16.41 2.13 -10.90
N ARG A 203 -15.38 1.35 -10.56
CA ARG A 203 -15.38 -0.14 -10.62
C ARG A 203 -15.21 -0.75 -9.22
N GLY A 204 -15.52 -2.04 -9.05
CA GLY A 204 -15.58 -2.75 -7.76
C GLY A 204 -14.21 -3.22 -7.23
N PHE A 205 -14.24 -3.95 -6.10
CA PHE A 205 -13.09 -4.52 -5.41
C PHE A 205 -12.47 -5.70 -6.17
N ASN A 206 -11.14 -5.80 -6.20
CA ASN A 206 -10.42 -6.99 -6.65
C ASN A 206 -9.35 -7.36 -5.61
N LEU A 207 -9.35 -8.61 -5.17
CA LEU A 207 -8.28 -9.21 -4.38
C LEU A 207 -7.30 -9.88 -5.35
N ALA A 208 -6.00 -9.67 -5.16
CA ALA A 208 -4.96 -10.40 -5.89
C ALA A 208 -3.95 -11.01 -4.90
N ALA A 209 -3.54 -12.25 -5.18
CA ALA A 209 -2.54 -13.01 -4.45
C ALA A 209 -1.69 -13.83 -5.43
N SER A 210 -0.44 -14.09 -5.08
CA SER A 210 0.44 -15.01 -5.83
C SER A 210 0.73 -16.27 -5.03
N HIS A 211 0.67 -17.43 -5.68
CA HIS A 211 1.05 -18.71 -5.09
C HIS A 211 2.51 -19.00 -5.47
N GLY A 212 3.36 -19.33 -4.49
CA GLY A 212 4.77 -19.68 -4.68
C GLY A 212 5.77 -18.49 -4.71
N ARG A 213 7.04 -18.78 -4.40
CA ARG A 213 8.09 -17.76 -4.17
C ARG A 213 8.27 -16.82 -5.38
N PRO A 214 8.34 -15.48 -5.17
CA PRO A 214 8.34 -14.48 -6.25
C PRO A 214 9.65 -14.35 -7.05
N GLU A 215 10.61 -15.28 -6.94
CA GLU A 215 11.94 -15.18 -7.56
C GLU A 215 11.96 -15.27 -9.11
N SER A 216 10.79 -15.35 -9.77
CA SER A 216 10.70 -15.51 -11.24
C SER A 216 10.08 -14.35 -12.02
N LEU A 217 9.79 -13.20 -11.41
CA LEU A 217 9.44 -11.98 -12.16
C LEU A 217 10.71 -11.30 -12.75
N ILE A 218 11.42 -12.05 -13.61
CA ILE A 218 12.43 -11.50 -14.51
C ILE A 218 11.71 -10.85 -15.69
N THR A 219 12.06 -9.59 -15.92
CA THR A 219 11.65 -8.75 -17.04
C THR A 219 11.68 -9.50 -18.39
N SER A 220 10.60 -9.45 -19.17
CA SER A 220 10.69 -9.57 -20.63
C SER A 220 10.13 -8.31 -21.28
N HIS A 221 11.03 -7.62 -22.00
CA HIS A 221 10.70 -6.49 -22.85
C HIS A 221 9.92 -6.97 -24.08
N ALA A 222 8.96 -6.13 -24.48
CA ALA A 222 8.44 -5.90 -25.83
C ALA A 222 8.55 -7.06 -26.85
N GLY A 223 7.43 -7.75 -27.06
CA GLY A 223 7.15 -8.50 -28.26
C GLY A 223 5.64 -8.45 -28.51
N GLY A 224 5.23 -7.72 -29.55
CA GLY A 224 3.82 -7.59 -29.90
C GLY A 224 3.21 -8.95 -30.21
N PHE A 225 2.06 -9.24 -29.60
CA PHE A 225 1.15 -10.28 -30.04
C PHE A 225 -0.27 -9.74 -29.94
N SER A 226 -0.90 -9.58 -31.09
CA SER A 226 -2.36 -9.58 -31.18
C SER A 226 -2.83 -10.97 -30.80
N MET A 227 -3.84 -11.08 -29.93
CA MET A 227 -4.61 -12.32 -29.78
C MET A 227 -6.10 -12.05 -29.91
N PRO A 228 -6.86 -13.04 -30.40
CA PRO A 228 -8.21 -12.87 -30.90
C PRO A 228 -9.22 -12.81 -29.76
N VAL A 229 -10.41 -12.32 -30.11
CA VAL A 229 -11.60 -12.28 -29.27
C VAL A 229 -12.02 -13.70 -28.87
N ASN A 230 -12.35 -13.85 -27.59
CA ASN A 230 -12.92 -15.01 -26.87
C ASN A 230 -11.94 -16.04 -26.29
N GLU A 231 -11.64 -15.90 -24.99
CA GLU A 231 -11.86 -16.95 -23.98
C GLU A 231 -11.79 -16.34 -22.56
N ARG A 232 -12.85 -16.54 -21.77
CA ARG A 232 -12.96 -16.08 -20.38
C ARG A 232 -12.32 -17.12 -19.47
N ALA A 233 -11.23 -16.78 -18.80
CA ALA A 233 -10.79 -17.51 -17.61
C ALA A 233 -11.40 -16.84 -16.37
N GLN A 234 -12.40 -17.48 -15.79
CA GLN A 234 -12.95 -17.17 -14.46
C GLN A 234 -12.16 -17.95 -13.42
N SER A 235 -11.58 -17.28 -12.42
CA SER A 235 -11.20 -17.92 -11.16
C SER A 235 -12.19 -17.47 -10.08
N THR A 236 -12.94 -18.41 -9.53
CA THR A 236 -13.88 -18.18 -8.42
C THR A 236 -13.32 -18.80 -7.15
N LEU A 237 -13.05 -17.99 -6.12
CA LEU A 237 -12.81 -18.45 -4.76
C LEU A 237 -14.13 -18.39 -3.98
N THR A 238 -14.54 -19.51 -3.38
CA THR A 238 -15.78 -19.61 -2.59
C THR A 238 -15.41 -19.81 -1.12
N PRO A 239 -15.61 -18.82 -0.23
CA PRO A 239 -15.41 -19.02 1.21
C PRO A 239 -16.49 -19.95 1.78
N LYS A 240 -16.09 -20.93 2.60
CA LYS A 240 -17.04 -21.77 3.34
C LYS A 240 -17.37 -21.12 4.69
N GLY A 241 -18.52 -20.43 4.74
CA GLY A 241 -19.03 -19.86 5.99
C GLY A 241 -19.95 -18.64 5.85
N GLY A 242 -20.86 -18.63 4.88
CA GLY A 242 -22.03 -17.72 4.90
C GLY A 242 -21.78 -16.26 4.53
N THR A 243 -21.59 -15.97 3.24
CA THR A 243 -22.37 -15.03 2.40
C THR A 243 -21.69 -14.99 1.03
N THR A 244 -22.36 -15.47 0.00
CA THR A 244 -21.88 -15.39 -1.39
C THR A 244 -21.89 -13.93 -1.85
N ILE A 245 -20.72 -13.28 -1.97
CA ILE A 245 -20.62 -12.04 -2.75
C ILE A 245 -20.51 -12.44 -4.22
N ALA A 246 -21.66 -12.63 -4.85
CA ALA A 246 -21.75 -12.76 -6.30
C ALA A 246 -21.54 -11.38 -6.93
N ILE A 247 -20.38 -11.15 -7.55
CA ILE A 247 -20.22 -10.01 -8.47
C ILE A 247 -20.84 -10.42 -9.80
N ARG A 248 -22.12 -10.06 -10.01
CA ARG A 248 -22.72 -10.04 -11.36
C ARG A 248 -22.06 -8.90 -12.15
N GLN A 249 -21.32 -9.23 -13.21
CA GLN A 249 -21.08 -8.28 -14.30
C GLN A 249 -22.41 -8.06 -15.05
N LEU A 250 -22.91 -6.83 -15.02
CA LEU A 250 -23.79 -6.29 -16.07
C LEU A 250 -22.93 -5.36 -16.94
#